data_AF-A0A227PFA5-F1
#
_entry.id   AF-A0A227PFA5-F1
#
_cell.length_a   1.000
_cell.length_b   1.000
_cell.length_c   1.000
_cell.angle_alpha   90.00
_cell.angle_beta   90.00
_cell.angle_gamma   90.00
#
_symmetry.space_group_name_H-M   'P 1'
#
loop_
_entity.id
_entity.type
_entity.pdbx_description
1 polymer ?
#
loop_
_entity_poly.entity_id
_entity_poly.type
_entity_poly.pdbx_seq_one_letter_code
_entity_poly.pdbx_strand_id
1 'polypeptide(L)'
;MFESRKGNRDSRADFERELNILGENLRNGKMFFTEGTRKSTRDLTKVRYSPNKRVNLNTITEMVRTLAMSVNFDREKINPNIENE
;
A
#
# COMPACT_ATOMS: atom_id res chain seq x y z
N MET A 1 -1.86 -29.75 1.39
CA MET A 1 -1.14 -28.76 2.24
C MET A 1 -1.25 -27.43 1.52
N PHE A 2 -1.90 -26.42 2.09
CA PHE A 2 -1.94 -25.08 1.47
C PHE A 2 -0.56 -24.46 1.66
N GLU A 3 0.20 -24.31 0.57
CA GLU A 3 1.40 -23.50 0.61
C GLU A 3 1.00 -22.05 0.81
N SER A 4 1.40 -21.48 1.95
CA SER A 4 1.23 -20.06 2.18
C SER A 4 2.04 -19.34 1.11
N ARG A 5 1.36 -18.68 0.17
CA ARG A 5 1.96 -17.71 -0.75
C ARG A 5 2.36 -16.47 0.04
N LYS A 6 3.21 -16.65 1.04
CA LYS A 6 3.77 -15.60 1.86
C LYS A 6 4.76 -14.88 0.97
N GLY A 7 4.23 -14.01 0.10
CA GLY A 7 5.05 -13.10 -0.68
C GLY A 7 5.88 -12.28 0.28
N ASN A 8 7.03 -11.79 -0.18
CA ASN A 8 7.96 -10.93 0.57
C ASN A 8 7.35 -9.55 0.95
N ARG A 9 6.03 -9.46 1.16
CA ARG A 9 5.25 -8.27 1.50
C ARG A 9 4.61 -8.36 2.90
N ASP A 10 4.91 -9.42 3.66
CA ASP A 10 4.38 -9.65 5.00
C ASP A 10 5.23 -9.03 6.12
N SER A 11 6.31 -8.31 5.79
CA SER A 11 7.10 -7.61 6.80
C SER A 11 6.54 -6.22 7.11
N ARG A 12 6.74 -5.76 8.35
CA ARG A 12 6.38 -4.39 8.75
C ARG A 12 7.10 -3.34 7.88
N ALA A 13 8.32 -3.63 7.43
CA ALA A 13 9.09 -2.70 6.59
C ALA A 13 8.46 -2.57 5.20
N ASP A 14 7.99 -3.68 4.62
CA ASP A 14 7.30 -3.68 3.32
C ASP A 14 5.99 -2.92 3.40
N PHE A 15 5.20 -3.17 4.43
CA PHE A 15 3.95 -2.46 4.68
C PHE A 15 4.17 -0.94 4.81
N GLU A 16 5.15 -0.51 5.62
CA GLU A 16 5.44 0.92 5.80
C GLU A 16 5.92 1.57 4.48
N ARG A 17 6.70 0.85 3.67
CA ARG A 17 7.11 1.32 2.34
C ARG A 17 5.90 1.51 1.42
N GLU A 18 5.02 0.52 1.33
CA GLU A 18 3.83 0.59 0.48
C GLU A 18 2.87 1.68 0.94
N LEU A 19 2.72 1.88 2.25
CA LEU A 19 1.94 2.97 2.79
C LEU A 19 2.52 4.36 2.44
N ASN A 20 3.84 4.49 2.42
CA ASN A 20 4.49 5.73 1.99
C ASN A 20 4.25 5.99 0.50
N ILE A 21 4.37 4.97 -0.36
CA ILE A 21 4.05 5.07 -1.80
C ILE A 21 2.58 5.48 -2.00
N LEU A 22 1.65 4.89 -1.24
CA LEU A 22 0.25 5.31 -1.23
C LEU A 22 0.13 6.79 -0.91
N GLY A 23 0.77 7.26 0.17
CA GLY A 23 0.78 8.66 0.56
C GLY A 23 1.32 9.60 -0.53
N GLU A 24 2.38 9.20 -1.23
CA GLU A 24 2.95 9.95 -2.36
C GLU A 24 2.00 10.00 -3.56
N ASN A 25 1.40 8.86 -3.93
CA ASN A 25 0.44 8.80 -5.02
C ASN A 25 -0.78 9.69 -4.75
N LEU A 26 -1.25 9.73 -3.50
CA LEU A 26 -2.34 10.60 -3.08
C LEU A 26 -1.97 12.09 -3.19
N ARG A 27 -0.79 12.47 -2.67
CA ARG A 27 -0.32 13.87 -2.72
C ARG A 27 -0.10 14.36 -4.14
N ASN A 28 0.38 13.49 -5.02
CA ASN A 28 0.63 13.79 -6.42
C ASN A 28 -0.63 13.69 -7.31
N GLY A 29 -1.80 13.39 -6.73
CA GLY A 29 -3.05 13.24 -7.49
C GLY A 29 -3.04 12.04 -8.45
N LYS A 30 -2.17 11.04 -8.24
CA LYS A 30 -2.09 9.82 -9.06
C LYS A 30 -3.16 8.79 -8.71
N MET A 31 -3.90 9.00 -7.62
CA MET A 31 -5.04 8.17 -7.24
C MET A 31 -6.29 9.02 -7.09
N PHE A 32 -7.35 8.62 -7.79
CA PHE A 32 -8.65 9.26 -7.75
C PHE A 32 -9.65 8.33 -7.06
N PHE A 33 -10.43 8.90 -6.14
CA PHE A 33 -11.50 8.19 -5.46
C PHE A 33 -12.83 8.65 -6.03
N THR A 34 -13.71 7.71 -6.34
CA THR A 34 -15.09 8.01 -6.71
C THR A 34 -15.85 8.51 -5.49
N GLU A 35 -16.90 9.32 -5.69
CA GLU A 35 -17.65 9.93 -4.58
C GLU A 35 -18.25 8.87 -3.63
N GLY A 36 -18.62 7.69 -4.13
CA GLY A 36 -19.07 6.56 -3.31
C GLY A 36 -18.02 6.01 -2.34
N THR A 37 -16.73 6.30 -2.56
CA THR A 37 -15.61 5.87 -1.71
C THR A 37 -15.13 6.96 -0.74
N ARG A 38 -15.86 8.07 -0.62
CA ARG A 38 -15.52 9.20 0.27
C ARG A 38 -15.44 8.83 1.75
N LYS A 39 -16.17 7.79 2.18
CA LYS A 39 -16.02 7.24 3.54
C LYS A 39 -14.66 6.56 3.72
N SER A 40 -14.17 5.87 2.69
CA SER A 40 -12.86 5.21 2.67
C SER A 40 -11.73 6.25 2.71
N THR A 41 -11.84 7.35 1.98
CA THR A 41 -10.81 8.41 2.02
C THR A 41 -10.67 9.06 3.39
N ARG A 42 -11.73 9.06 4.21
CA ARG A 42 -11.69 9.56 5.59
C ARG A 42 -10.79 8.74 6.51
N ASP A 43 -10.59 7.45 6.25
CA ASP A 43 -9.71 6.64 7.09
C ASP A 43 -8.23 6.88 6.76
N LEU A 44 -7.91 7.26 5.52
CA LEU A 44 -6.55 7.69 5.14
C LEU A 44 -6.10 8.94 5.92
N THR A 45 -7.04 9.83 6.26
CA THR A 45 -6.72 11.04 7.05
C THR A 45 -6.51 10.77 8.53
N LYS A 46 -6.81 9.56 9.01
CA LYS A 46 -6.61 9.14 10.42
C LYS A 46 -5.25 8.49 10.66
N VAL A 47 -4.53 8.14 9.61
CA VAL A 47 -3.18 7.56 9.71
C VAL A 47 -2.25 8.53 10.45
N ARG A 48 -1.52 8.03 11.45
CA ARG A 48 -0.56 8.81 12.25
C ARG A 48 0.80 8.13 12.28
N TYR A 49 1.82 8.93 12.56
CA TYR A 49 3.16 8.46 12.89
C TYR A 49 3.38 8.51 14.40
N SER A 50 4.11 7.52 14.91
CA SER A 50 4.63 7.49 16.27
C SER A 50 5.83 8.44 16.42
N PRO A 51 6.26 8.79 17.66
CA PRO A 51 7.39 9.69 17.88
C PRO A 51 8.72 9.24 17.23
N ASN A 52 8.87 7.93 17.03
CA ASN A 52 10.02 7.34 16.31
C ASN A 52 9.91 7.41 14.78
N LYS A 53 9.00 8.24 14.25
CA LYS A 53 8.72 8.43 12.82
C LYS A 53 8.21 7.20 12.08
N ARG A 54 7.87 6.11 12.79
CA ARG A 54 7.22 4.94 12.19
C ARG A 54 5.71 5.11 12.16
N VAL A 55 5.05 4.38 11.28
CA VAL A 55 3.59 4.37 11.20
C VAL A 55 3.02 3.79 12.50
N ASN A 56 2.02 4.45 13.07
CA ASN A 56 1.27 3.95 14.21
C ASN A 56 0.21 2.97 13.72
N LEU A 57 0.49 1.67 13.86
CA LEU A 57 -0.39 0.59 13.40
C LEU A 57 -1.78 0.62 14.05
N ASN A 58 -1.93 1.18 15.25
CA ASN A 58 -3.23 1.30 15.93
C ASN A 58 -4.16 2.33 15.26
N THR A 59 -3.63 3.15 14.36
CA THR A 59 -4.40 4.13 13.58
C THR A 59 -4.73 3.66 12.17
N ILE A 60 -4.27 2.46 11.79
CA ILE A 60 -4.47 1.88 10.47
C ILE A 60 -5.74 1.02 10.50
N THR A 61 -6.68 1.33 9.61
CA THR A 61 -7.85 0.46 9.36
C THR A 61 -7.50 -0.59 8.30
N GLU A 62 -8.27 -1.68 8.26
CA GLU A 62 -8.08 -2.74 7.25
C GLU A 62 -8.18 -2.19 5.81
N MET A 63 -9.05 -1.21 5.58
CA MET A 63 -9.17 -0.57 4.28
C MET A 63 -7.87 0.14 3.87
N VAL A 64 -7.23 0.87 4.80
CA VAL A 64 -5.92 1.50 4.55
C VAL A 64 -4.85 0.44 4.28
N ARG A 65 -4.89 -0.69 5.00
CA ARG A 65 -4.00 -1.82 4.74
C ARG A 65 -4.20 -2.36 3.33
N THR A 66 -5.42 -2.64 2.92
CA THR A 66 -5.73 -3.12 1.56
C THR A 66 -5.26 -2.15 0.49
N LEU A 67 -5.50 -0.84 0.67
CA LEU A 67 -5.02 0.17 -0.27
C LEU A 67 -3.50 0.21 -0.35
N ALA A 68 -2.79 0.15 0.78
CA ALA A 68 -1.33 0.13 0.78
C ALA A 68 -0.81 -1.07 -0.01
N MET A 69 -1.32 -2.28 0.26
CA MET A 69 -0.90 -3.49 -0.46
C MET A 69 -1.24 -3.44 -1.97
N SER A 70 -2.23 -2.62 -2.37
CA SER A 70 -2.65 -2.46 -3.76
C SER A 70 -1.77 -1.55 -4.61
N VAL A 71 -0.97 -0.66 -4.01
CA VAL A 71 -0.20 0.34 -4.79
C VAL A 71 0.92 -0.26 -5.65
N ASN A 72 1.17 -1.55 -5.49
CA ASN A 72 2.33 -2.25 -6.02
C ASN A 72 1.96 -3.38 -6.99
N PHE A 73 0.76 -3.36 -7.57
CA PHE A 73 0.31 -4.37 -8.54
C PHE A 73 1.14 -4.39 -9.84
N ASP A 74 1.83 -3.31 -10.20
CA ASP A 74 2.59 -3.22 -11.45
C ASP A 74 4.03 -3.76 -11.39
N ARG A 75 4.61 -3.98 -10.21
CA ARG A 75 6.02 -4.40 -10.09
C ARG A 75 6.27 -5.87 -10.44
N GLU A 76 5.25 -6.70 -10.55
CA GLU A 76 5.40 -8.11 -10.95
C GLU A 76 5.39 -8.32 -12.47
N LYS A 77 5.21 -7.26 -13.28
CA LYS A 77 5.18 -7.35 -14.76
C LYS A 77 6.46 -6.95 -15.49
N ILE A 78 7.58 -6.76 -14.79
CA ILE A 78 8.87 -6.54 -15.45
C ILE A 78 9.75 -7.75 -15.17
N ASN A 79 9.55 -8.81 -15.96
CA ASN A 79 10.61 -9.76 -16.24
C ASN A 79 11.34 -9.23 -17.48
N PRO A 80 12.54 -8.61 -17.35
CA PRO A 80 13.25 -8.02 -18.49
C PRO A 80 13.84 -9.04 -19.47
N ASN A 81 13.60 -10.34 -19.29
CA ASN A 81 14.15 -11.42 -20.12
C ASN A 81 13.11 -12.03 -21.08
N ILE A 82 12.34 -11.20 -21.77
CA ILE A 82 11.66 -11.61 -23.01
C ILE A 82 11.96 -10.56 -24.09
N GLU A 83 13.24 -10.33 -24.32
CA GLU A 83 13.73 -9.80 -25.58
C GLU A 83 14.75 -10.82 -26.13
N ASN A 84 14.38 -11.43 -27.27
CA ASN A 84 15.19 -12.24 -28.19
C ASN A 84 15.52 -13.67 -27.74
N GLU A 85 14.75 -14.67 -28.21
CA GLU A 85 15.07 -15.51 -29.38
C GLU A 85 13.86 -16.40 -29.75
#